data_AF-A0A239EXS9-F1
#
_entry.id   AF-A0A239EXS9-F1
#
_cell.length_a   1.000
_cell.length_b   1.000
_cell.length_c   1.000
_cell.angle_alpha   90.00
_cell.angle_beta   90.00
_cell.angle_gamma   90.00
#
_symmetry.space_group_name_H-M   'P 1'
#
loop_
_entity.id
_entity.type
_entity.pdbx_description
1 polymer ?
#
loop_
_entity_poly.entity_id
_entity_poly.type
_entity_poly.pdbx_seq_one_letter_code
_entity_poly.pdbx_strand_id
1 'polypeptide(L)'
;MRRTIVIGDIHGCFDELVELLDEVDLHPDDLLVSVGDLVDRGPAPGEVVRLFRERPNSVVVMGNHERKHVRGIFSYAQEITRLQLGDRYAETVEWMRTLPYYFENEHVRVVHAAMLPGVPLAEQKEEILCGSTSGERELAGMFPDSHWHDHYTDAKPVAFGHHVTGREPMIRDGRIFGLDTGACHGWNLTALCLPGFTVHSVEAHADHWSIVKRQWQLPVLKTKPWRDFTWSELAETIARFSSSSDASTRGWLEQVEAWGVELQSAFPVLVATAHRIADERTTDELRRHPAARFLFQARDGRLDQAALARQCSTPRKTIDLATALGLDMRELPD
;
A
#
# COMPACT_ATOMS: atom_id res chain seq x y z
N MET A 1 11.57 -14.69 35.59
CA MET A 1 11.90 -14.10 34.27
C MET A 1 10.66 -14.17 33.41
N ARG A 2 10.48 -13.20 32.53
CA ARG A 2 9.23 -13.02 31.77
C ARG A 2 9.28 -13.84 30.48
N ARG A 3 8.30 -14.71 30.25
CA ARG A 3 8.16 -15.47 28.99
C ARG A 3 7.97 -14.48 27.82
N THR A 4 8.65 -14.74 26.71
CA THR A 4 8.59 -13.89 25.50
C THR A 4 8.06 -14.71 24.34
N ILE A 5 7.10 -14.18 23.59
CA ILE A 5 6.52 -14.80 22.41
C ILE A 5 6.81 -13.90 21.22
N VAL A 6 7.63 -14.37 20.27
CA VAL A 6 8.00 -13.64 19.06
C VAL A 6 7.16 -14.16 17.89
N ILE A 7 6.40 -13.30 17.22
CA ILE A 7 5.53 -13.65 16.08
C ILE A 7 6.11 -13.12 14.77
N GLY A 8 6.07 -13.96 13.72
CA GLY A 8 6.42 -13.62 12.35
C GLY A 8 5.51 -12.57 11.69
N ASP A 9 5.63 -12.41 10.37
CA ASP A 9 4.88 -11.42 9.58
C ASP A 9 3.37 -11.75 9.59
N ILE A 10 2.56 -10.84 10.15
CA ILE A 10 1.12 -11.06 10.37
C ILE A 10 0.31 -10.58 9.17
N HIS A 11 0.69 -9.46 8.55
CA HIS A 11 0.05 -8.91 7.36
C HIS A 11 -1.49 -8.86 7.46
N GLY A 12 -2.05 -8.36 8.57
CA GLY A 12 -3.50 -8.24 8.74
C GLY A 12 -4.28 -9.55 8.90
N CYS A 13 -3.60 -10.70 9.04
CA CYS A 13 -4.20 -12.02 9.31
C CYS A 13 -4.61 -12.11 10.79
N PHE A 14 -5.66 -11.37 11.17
CA PHE A 14 -6.05 -11.20 12.57
C PHE A 14 -6.62 -12.47 13.19
N ASP A 15 -7.40 -13.25 12.43
CA ASP A 15 -8.01 -14.48 12.93
C ASP A 15 -6.91 -15.51 13.24
N GLU A 16 -5.93 -15.67 12.35
CA GLU A 16 -4.74 -16.49 12.59
C GLU A 16 -3.90 -15.98 13.77
N LEU A 17 -3.79 -14.66 13.94
CA LEU A 17 -3.11 -14.11 15.11
C LEU A 17 -3.83 -14.52 16.40
N VAL A 18 -5.16 -14.41 16.45
CA VAL A 18 -5.93 -14.81 17.64
C VAL A 18 -5.78 -16.31 17.93
N GLU A 19 -5.87 -17.15 16.91
CA GLU A 19 -5.67 -18.61 17.04
C GLU A 19 -4.27 -18.95 17.52
N LEU A 20 -3.24 -18.31 16.97
CA LEU A 20 -1.86 -18.53 17.41
C LEU A 20 -1.65 -18.07 18.85
N LEU A 21 -2.28 -16.97 19.27
CA LEU A 21 -2.19 -16.49 20.65
C LEU A 21 -2.90 -17.41 21.65
N ASP A 22 -3.97 -18.09 21.23
CA ASP A 22 -4.64 -19.14 22.00
C ASP A 22 -3.79 -20.42 22.09
N GLU A 23 -3.22 -20.86 20.96
CA GLU A 23 -2.34 -22.04 20.87
C GLU A 23 -1.10 -21.91 21.76
N VAL A 24 -0.53 -20.70 21.87
CA VAL A 24 0.60 -20.45 22.79
C VAL A 24 0.16 -20.16 24.22
N ASP A 25 -1.15 -20.15 24.53
CA ASP A 25 -1.69 -19.77 25.84
C ASP A 25 -1.07 -18.45 26.33
N LEU A 26 -1.29 -17.36 25.58
CA LEU A 26 -0.73 -16.05 25.88
C LEU A 26 -1.28 -15.51 27.20
N HIS A 27 -0.40 -15.28 28.18
CA HIS A 27 -0.76 -14.68 29.45
C HIS A 27 -0.54 -13.15 29.49
N PRO A 28 -1.28 -12.40 30.34
CA PRO A 28 -1.10 -10.95 30.49
C PRO A 28 0.34 -10.53 30.82
N ASP A 29 1.03 -11.36 31.59
CA ASP A 29 2.42 -11.18 32.02
C ASP A 29 3.45 -11.65 30.99
N ASP A 30 3.06 -12.23 29.86
CA ASP A 30 3.99 -12.51 28.77
C ASP A 30 4.41 -11.23 28.05
N LEU A 31 5.60 -11.23 27.46
CA LEU A 31 6.05 -10.20 26.54
C LEU A 31 5.74 -10.66 25.10
N LEU A 32 4.86 -9.95 24.42
CA LEU A 32 4.53 -10.22 23.03
C LEU A 32 5.42 -9.36 22.13
N VAL A 33 6.13 -9.97 21.19
CA VAL A 33 7.00 -9.26 20.23
C VAL A 33 6.59 -9.64 18.82
N SER A 34 6.35 -8.68 17.95
CA SER A 34 6.22 -8.92 16.50
C SER A 34 7.51 -8.54 15.78
N VAL A 35 7.88 -9.32 14.77
CA VAL A 35 8.97 -9.01 13.83
C VAL A 35 8.62 -7.88 12.85
N GLY A 36 7.44 -7.27 12.92
CA GLY A 36 6.98 -6.23 11.98
C GLY A 36 6.04 -6.78 10.92
N ASP A 37 5.76 -5.97 9.90
CA ASP A 37 4.81 -6.29 8.82
C ASP A 37 3.45 -6.74 9.37
N LEU A 38 2.89 -5.90 10.25
CA LEU A 38 1.56 -6.08 10.82
C LEU A 38 0.46 -5.81 9.81
N VAL A 39 0.71 -4.87 8.90
CA VAL A 39 -0.28 -4.34 7.96
C VAL A 39 -0.03 -4.82 6.54
N ASP A 40 -0.91 -4.40 5.62
CA ASP A 40 -0.93 -4.80 4.22
C ASP A 40 -1.26 -6.28 3.98
N ARG A 41 -1.74 -6.54 2.75
CA ARG A 41 -2.08 -7.84 2.19
C ARG A 41 -3.29 -8.56 2.79
N GLY A 42 -3.40 -8.69 4.11
CA GLY A 42 -4.50 -9.40 4.75
C GLY A 42 -5.73 -8.54 5.05
N PRO A 43 -6.79 -9.17 5.57
CA PRO A 43 -8.13 -8.59 5.62
C PRO A 43 -8.33 -7.57 6.74
N ALA A 44 -7.58 -7.67 7.84
CA ALA A 44 -7.87 -6.95 9.08
C ALA A 44 -6.64 -6.25 9.70
N PRO A 45 -5.89 -5.41 8.94
CA PRO A 45 -4.70 -4.73 9.48
C PRO A 45 -5.02 -3.81 10.67
N GLY A 46 -6.21 -3.21 10.70
CA GLY A 46 -6.64 -2.35 11.82
C GLY A 46 -6.82 -3.10 13.14
N GLU A 47 -7.26 -4.37 13.08
CA GLU A 47 -7.47 -5.19 14.27
C GLU A 47 -6.14 -5.68 14.84
N VAL A 48 -5.20 -6.07 13.97
CA VAL A 48 -3.82 -6.40 14.35
C VAL A 48 -3.14 -5.20 15.03
N VAL A 49 -3.20 -4.02 14.40
CA VAL A 49 -2.64 -2.79 14.98
C VAL A 49 -3.28 -2.48 16.34
N ARG A 50 -4.61 -2.60 16.46
CA ARG A 50 -5.32 -2.35 17.72
C ARG A 50 -4.81 -3.29 18.82
N LEU A 51 -4.68 -4.58 18.54
CA LEU A 51 -4.20 -5.57 19.51
C LEU A 51 -2.83 -5.19 20.08
N PHE A 52 -1.85 -4.89 19.22
CA PHE A 52 -0.50 -4.54 19.69
C PHE A 52 -0.44 -3.18 20.40
N ARG A 53 -1.29 -2.22 20.01
CA ARG A 53 -1.36 -0.89 20.67
C ARG A 53 -1.99 -0.96 22.06
N GLU A 54 -3.04 -1.75 22.22
CA GLU A 54 -3.83 -1.79 23.45
C GLU A 54 -3.32 -2.83 24.45
N ARG A 55 -2.68 -3.91 23.98
CA ARG A 55 -2.12 -4.92 24.87
C ARG A 55 -0.87 -4.37 25.56
N PRO A 56 -0.82 -4.34 26.91
CA PRO A 56 0.39 -4.00 27.63
C PRO A 56 1.46 -5.07 27.36
N ASN A 57 2.72 -4.67 27.41
CA ASN A 57 3.86 -5.58 27.22
C ASN A 57 3.89 -6.20 25.82
N SER A 58 3.64 -5.34 24.84
CA SER A 58 3.78 -5.65 23.43
C SER A 58 4.89 -4.78 22.83
N VAL A 59 5.71 -5.36 21.97
CA VAL A 59 6.72 -4.66 21.16
C VAL A 59 6.51 -5.06 19.71
N VAL A 60 6.61 -4.10 18.81
CA VAL A 60 6.56 -4.34 17.36
C VAL A 60 7.81 -3.70 16.79
N VAL A 61 8.63 -4.46 16.08
CA VAL A 61 9.75 -3.86 15.35
C VAL A 61 9.28 -3.33 13.99
N MET A 62 9.94 -2.30 13.48
CA MET A 62 9.61 -1.65 12.21
C MET A 62 9.85 -2.60 11.03
N GLY A 63 8.78 -3.03 10.37
CA GLY A 63 8.83 -3.73 9.08
C GLY A 63 8.96 -2.78 7.89
N ASN A 64 9.27 -3.30 6.69
CA ASN A 64 9.30 -2.45 5.49
C ASN A 64 7.89 -1.97 5.11
N HIS A 65 6.83 -2.71 5.45
CA HIS A 65 5.46 -2.29 5.18
C HIS A 65 5.04 -1.10 6.05
N GLU A 66 5.29 -1.13 7.36
CA GLU A 66 5.09 0.04 8.23
C GLU A 66 5.94 1.22 7.76
N ARG A 67 7.21 0.97 7.39
CA ARG A 67 8.11 2.02 6.93
C ARG A 67 7.63 2.68 5.64
N LYS A 68 7.04 1.93 4.70
CA LYS A 68 6.43 2.49 3.48
C LYS A 68 5.29 3.46 3.82
N HIS A 69 4.43 3.11 4.77
CA HIS A 69 3.37 3.99 5.26
C HIS A 69 3.93 5.27 5.92
N VAL A 70 4.90 5.12 6.82
CA VAL A 70 5.62 6.21 7.49
C VAL A 70 6.25 7.19 6.51
N ARG A 71 6.80 6.69 5.39
CA ARG A 71 7.45 7.49 4.35
C ARG A 71 6.51 7.99 3.24
N GLY A 72 5.24 7.59 3.26
CA GLY A 72 4.28 7.96 2.22
C GLY A 72 4.55 7.32 0.86
N ILE A 73 5.17 6.14 0.84
CA ILE A 73 5.49 5.39 -0.38
C ILE A 73 4.41 4.34 -0.58
N PHE A 74 3.49 4.59 -1.51
CA PHE A 74 2.32 3.73 -1.70
C PHE A 74 2.45 2.84 -2.93
N SER A 75 2.33 1.54 -2.70
CA SER A 75 2.02 0.54 -3.72
C SER A 75 0.58 0.04 -3.52
N TYR A 76 0.14 -0.91 -4.36
CA TYR A 76 -1.23 -1.42 -4.30
C TYR A 76 -1.63 -1.93 -2.91
N ALA A 77 -0.73 -2.60 -2.18
CA ALA A 77 -1.04 -3.08 -0.84
C ALA A 77 -1.28 -1.94 0.16
N GLN A 78 -0.44 -0.90 0.13
CA GLN A 78 -0.62 0.27 1.00
C GLN A 78 -1.86 1.08 0.64
N GLU A 79 -2.24 1.15 -0.63
CA GLU A 79 -3.51 1.78 -1.06
C GLU A 79 -4.71 1.05 -0.44
N ILE A 80 -4.68 -0.29 -0.41
CA ILE A 80 -5.72 -1.10 0.22
C ILE A 80 -5.76 -0.86 1.73
N THR A 81 -4.62 -0.93 2.42
CA THR A 81 -4.53 -0.69 3.87
C THR A 81 -5.04 0.68 4.26
N ARG A 82 -4.75 1.72 3.47
CA ARG A 82 -5.28 3.07 3.69
C ARG A 82 -6.81 3.08 3.71
N LEU A 83 -7.43 2.35 2.79
CA LEU A 83 -8.89 2.25 2.71
C LEU A 83 -9.46 1.37 3.82
N GLN A 84 -8.79 0.27 4.19
CA GLN A 84 -9.18 -0.58 5.32
C GLN A 84 -9.15 0.17 6.65
N LEU A 85 -8.15 1.06 6.84
CA LEU A 85 -8.01 1.85 8.07
C LEU A 85 -8.93 3.09 8.10
N GLY A 86 -9.26 3.66 6.94
CA GLY A 86 -10.14 4.81 6.82
C GLY A 86 -9.66 5.99 7.68
N ASP A 87 -10.55 6.53 8.51
CA ASP A 87 -10.26 7.67 9.40
C ASP A 87 -9.13 7.37 10.42
N ARG A 88 -8.91 6.10 10.76
CA ARG A 88 -7.83 5.67 11.67
C ARG A 88 -6.45 5.63 11.01
N TYR A 89 -6.36 5.87 9.69
CA TYR A 89 -5.08 5.76 8.98
C TYR A 89 -4.02 6.73 9.54
N ALA A 90 -4.38 7.99 9.74
CA ALA A 90 -3.44 9.01 10.19
C ALA A 90 -2.85 8.70 11.58
N GLU A 91 -3.69 8.34 12.54
CA GLU A 91 -3.23 7.95 13.89
C GLU A 91 -2.40 6.67 13.88
N THR A 92 -2.73 5.72 12.99
CA THR A 92 -2.01 4.45 12.85
C THR A 92 -0.60 4.69 12.33
N VAL A 93 -0.44 5.56 11.33
CA VAL A 93 0.88 5.95 10.82
C VAL A 93 1.69 6.68 11.89
N GLU A 94 1.06 7.54 12.69
CA GLU A 94 1.78 8.24 13.77
C GLU A 94 2.29 7.27 14.83
N TRP A 95 1.50 6.26 15.20
CA TRP A 95 1.98 5.17 16.06
C TRP A 95 3.13 4.38 15.40
N MET A 96 3.02 4.05 14.11
CA MET A 96 4.09 3.35 13.37
C MET A 96 5.43 4.12 13.40
N ARG A 97 5.42 5.46 13.43
CA ARG A 97 6.65 6.27 13.55
C ARG A 97 7.44 5.99 14.83
N THR A 98 6.79 5.45 15.86
CA THR A 98 7.41 5.18 17.16
C THR A 98 8.03 3.79 17.27
N LEU A 99 7.84 2.92 16.27
CA LEU A 99 8.32 1.55 16.31
C LEU A 99 9.85 1.51 16.26
N PRO A 100 10.52 0.76 17.17
CA PRO A 100 11.96 0.54 17.11
C PRO A 100 12.31 -0.37 15.91
N TYR A 101 13.53 -0.27 15.38
CA TYR A 101 13.98 -1.16 14.30
C TYR A 101 14.50 -2.52 14.78
N TYR A 102 14.68 -2.67 16.10
CA TYR A 102 15.09 -3.92 16.71
C TYR A 102 14.56 -4.01 18.15
N PHE A 103 14.51 -5.23 18.67
CA PHE A 103 14.30 -5.52 20.07
C PHE A 103 15.38 -6.51 20.53
N GLU A 104 15.84 -6.37 21.77
CA GLU A 104 16.79 -7.32 22.36
C GLU A 104 16.47 -7.53 23.84
N ASN A 105 16.54 -8.79 24.27
CA ASN A 105 16.60 -9.15 25.68
C ASN A 105 17.78 -10.13 25.94
N GLU A 106 17.77 -10.77 27.10
CA GLU A 106 18.78 -11.75 27.50
C GLU A 106 18.78 -13.04 26.65
N HIS A 107 17.67 -13.37 25.99
CA HIS A 107 17.48 -14.61 25.24
C HIS A 107 17.56 -14.45 23.72
N VAL A 108 17.14 -13.31 23.17
CA VAL A 108 16.95 -13.17 21.71
C VAL A 108 17.17 -11.73 21.24
N ARG A 109 17.58 -11.60 19.98
CA ARG A 109 17.48 -10.38 19.17
C ARG A 109 16.36 -10.52 18.17
N VAL A 110 15.55 -9.49 18.00
CA VAL A 110 14.48 -9.45 17.02
C VAL A 110 14.71 -8.28 16.08
N VAL A 111 14.77 -8.57 14.79
CA VAL A 111 14.84 -7.60 13.69
C VAL A 111 13.81 -8.00 12.65
N HIS A 112 13.36 -7.09 11.79
CA HIS A 112 12.37 -7.48 10.79
C HIS A 112 12.97 -8.34 9.68
N ALA A 113 14.04 -7.88 9.02
CA ALA A 113 14.58 -8.54 7.83
C ALA A 113 15.95 -9.16 8.05
N ALA A 114 16.92 -8.35 8.46
CA ALA A 114 18.31 -8.73 8.47
C ALA A 114 19.14 -7.90 9.43
N MET A 115 20.34 -8.38 9.74
CA MET A 115 21.37 -7.60 10.42
C MET A 115 22.75 -7.97 9.88
N LEU A 116 23.69 -7.03 9.86
CA LEU A 116 25.07 -7.30 9.50
C LEU A 116 25.77 -8.05 10.65
N PRO A 117 26.34 -9.24 10.41
CA PRO A 117 27.10 -9.96 11.45
C PRO A 117 28.29 -9.16 11.98
N GLY A 118 28.54 -9.26 13.28
CA GLY A 118 29.64 -8.55 13.94
C GLY A 118 29.42 -7.05 14.16
N VAL A 119 28.29 -6.48 13.71
CA VAL A 119 27.93 -5.08 13.93
C VAL A 119 26.89 -4.97 15.06
N PRO A 120 27.13 -4.17 16.12
CA PRO A 120 26.16 -3.95 17.19
C PRO A 120 24.81 -3.44 16.67
N LEU A 121 23.69 -3.84 17.27
CA LEU A 121 22.34 -3.46 16.82
C LEU A 121 22.14 -1.93 16.69
N ALA A 122 22.72 -1.15 17.61
CA ALA A 122 22.64 0.30 17.60
C ALA A 122 23.40 0.98 16.44
N GLU A 123 24.30 0.24 15.77
CA GLU A 123 25.11 0.72 14.64
C GLU A 123 24.63 0.14 13.29
N GLN A 124 23.62 -0.71 13.30
CA GLN A 124 23.00 -1.26 12.10
C GLN A 124 22.25 -0.16 11.33
N LYS A 125 22.24 -0.26 10.00
CA LYS A 125 21.40 0.60 9.16
C LYS A 125 19.93 0.19 9.28
N GLU A 126 19.06 1.16 9.52
CA GLU A 126 17.60 0.97 9.53
C GLU A 126 17.10 0.29 8.25
N GLU A 127 17.66 0.68 7.10
CA GLU A 127 17.33 0.10 5.79
C GLU A 127 17.54 -1.41 5.70
N ILE A 128 18.56 -1.93 6.39
CA ILE A 128 18.90 -3.35 6.48
C ILE A 128 17.99 -4.03 7.49
N LEU A 129 17.85 -3.44 8.68
CA LEU A 129 17.00 -3.98 9.75
C LEU A 129 15.56 -4.19 9.30
N CYS A 130 15.00 -3.24 8.55
CA CYS A 130 13.62 -3.30 8.08
C CYS A 130 13.46 -3.91 6.67
N GLY A 131 14.49 -4.34 5.96
CA GLY A 131 14.30 -4.92 4.61
C GLY A 131 13.78 -3.94 3.56
N SER A 132 14.31 -2.72 3.55
CA SER A 132 14.01 -1.78 2.46
C SER A 132 14.76 -2.18 1.17
N THR A 133 14.27 -1.76 0.00
CA THR A 133 14.92 -2.05 -1.29
C THR A 133 16.40 -1.65 -1.34
N SER A 134 16.79 -0.56 -0.67
CA SER A 134 18.19 -0.16 -0.57
C SER A 134 19.00 -1.07 0.35
N GLY A 135 18.41 -1.51 1.47
CA GLY A 135 19.05 -2.45 2.39
C GLY A 135 19.22 -3.84 1.78
N GLU A 136 18.18 -4.36 1.11
CA GLU A 136 18.27 -5.63 0.38
C GLU A 136 19.36 -5.58 -0.71
N ARG A 137 19.43 -4.48 -1.47
CA ARG A 137 20.48 -4.31 -2.49
C ARG A 137 21.87 -4.28 -1.88
N GLU A 138 22.03 -3.63 -0.74
CA GLU A 138 23.30 -3.57 -0.02
C GLU A 138 23.70 -4.97 0.47
N LEU A 139 22.77 -5.71 1.08
CA LEU A 139 23.00 -7.09 1.52
C LEU A 139 23.37 -8.01 0.35
N ALA A 140 22.67 -7.93 -0.78
CA ALA A 140 22.98 -8.70 -1.97
C ALA A 140 24.38 -8.37 -2.54
N GLY A 141 24.83 -7.12 -2.40
CA GLY A 141 26.20 -6.73 -2.76
C GLY A 141 27.27 -7.28 -1.81
N MET A 142 26.95 -7.41 -0.51
CA MET A 142 27.86 -7.95 0.50
C MET A 142 27.91 -9.49 0.51
N PHE A 143 26.78 -10.13 0.23
CA PHE A 143 26.59 -11.58 0.26
C PHE A 143 26.00 -12.07 -1.07
N PRO A 144 26.77 -12.05 -2.18
CA PRO A 144 26.24 -12.38 -3.50
C PRO A 144 25.78 -13.84 -3.65
N ASP A 145 26.44 -14.77 -2.94
CA ASP A 145 26.20 -16.22 -3.04
C ASP A 145 25.70 -16.85 -1.73
N SER A 146 25.24 -16.04 -0.78
CA SER A 146 24.80 -16.48 0.56
C SER A 146 23.90 -15.44 1.22
N HIS A 147 23.37 -15.75 2.40
CA HIS A 147 22.55 -14.81 3.17
C HIS A 147 23.29 -14.29 4.40
N TRP A 148 22.90 -13.13 4.92
CA TRP A 148 23.51 -12.53 6.11
C TRP A 148 23.57 -13.51 7.30
N HIS A 149 22.53 -14.32 7.47
CA HIS A 149 22.45 -15.26 8.58
C HIS A 149 23.50 -16.36 8.43
N ASP A 150 23.93 -16.72 7.22
CA ASP A 150 24.97 -17.75 7.00
C ASP A 150 26.31 -17.35 7.63
N HIS A 151 26.51 -16.05 7.83
CA HIS A 151 27.70 -15.45 8.43
C HIS A 151 27.48 -15.03 9.89
N TYR A 152 26.31 -15.31 10.47
CA TYR A 152 25.99 -14.95 11.86
C TYR A 152 26.67 -15.92 12.85
N THR A 153 27.57 -15.39 13.68
CA THR A 153 28.42 -16.17 14.60
C THR A 153 28.16 -15.89 16.07
N ASP A 154 27.34 -14.89 16.39
CA ASP A 154 27.01 -14.53 17.76
C ASP A 154 26.30 -15.67 18.49
N ALA A 155 26.65 -15.88 19.77
CA ALA A 155 26.02 -16.93 20.59
C ALA A 155 24.54 -16.64 20.87
N LYS A 156 24.13 -15.36 20.91
CA LYS A 156 22.76 -14.96 21.17
C LYS A 156 21.88 -15.23 19.94
N PRO A 157 20.76 -15.96 20.07
CA PRO A 157 19.83 -16.18 18.97
C PRO A 157 19.23 -14.90 18.37
N VAL A 158 18.85 -14.98 17.10
CA VAL A 158 18.15 -13.94 16.35
C VAL A 158 16.90 -14.51 15.69
N ALA A 159 15.79 -13.78 15.85
CA ALA A 159 14.52 -14.03 15.20
C ALA A 159 14.19 -12.90 14.22
N PHE A 160 13.66 -13.26 13.06
CA PHE A 160 13.32 -12.31 12.00
C PHE A 160 12.21 -12.85 11.09
N GLY A 161 11.69 -11.96 10.26
CA GLY A 161 10.61 -12.18 9.30
C GLY A 161 11.03 -11.82 7.88
N HIS A 162 10.17 -11.09 7.15
CA HIS A 162 10.40 -10.44 5.84
C HIS A 162 10.60 -11.37 4.63
N HIS A 163 11.43 -12.40 4.79
CA HIS A 163 11.72 -13.40 3.78
C HIS A 163 10.96 -14.68 4.11
N VAL A 164 9.90 -14.94 3.36
CA VAL A 164 9.09 -16.15 3.51
C VAL A 164 9.96 -17.40 3.40
N THR A 165 10.02 -18.20 4.47
CA THR A 165 10.89 -19.39 4.57
C THR A 165 10.23 -20.66 4.03
N GLY A 166 8.95 -20.59 3.68
CA GLY A 166 8.11 -21.72 3.28
C GLY A 166 6.97 -21.94 4.27
N ARG A 167 6.40 -23.15 4.29
CA ARG A 167 5.36 -23.53 5.26
C ARG A 167 5.91 -23.71 6.68
N GLU A 168 7.19 -24.04 6.78
CA GLU A 168 7.88 -24.22 8.07
C GLU A 168 8.86 -23.07 8.30
N PRO A 169 9.08 -22.67 9.57
CA PRO A 169 10.07 -21.66 9.88
C PRO A 169 11.48 -22.17 9.59
N MET A 170 12.38 -21.24 9.26
CA MET A 170 13.80 -21.56 9.17
C MET A 170 14.40 -21.60 10.56
N ILE A 171 14.88 -22.77 10.97
CA ILE A 171 15.63 -22.96 12.21
C ILE A 171 17.01 -23.49 11.89
N ARG A 172 18.05 -22.77 12.31
CA ARG A 172 19.45 -23.23 12.11
C ARG A 172 20.29 -23.05 13.38
N ASP A 173 20.97 -24.14 13.74
CA ASP A 173 21.91 -24.25 14.87
C ASP A 173 21.37 -23.74 16.23
N GLY A 174 20.05 -23.69 16.40
CA GLY A 174 19.41 -23.11 17.58
C GLY A 174 19.64 -21.61 17.77
N ARG A 175 20.16 -20.92 16.75
CA ARG A 175 20.50 -19.48 16.79
C ARG A 175 19.74 -18.63 15.78
N ILE A 176 19.32 -19.21 14.66
CA ILE A 176 18.65 -18.49 13.58
C ILE A 176 17.20 -18.95 13.51
N PHE A 177 16.27 -18.01 13.60
CA PHE A 177 14.83 -18.25 13.57
C PHE A 177 14.17 -17.31 12.54
N GLY A 178 13.97 -17.79 11.32
CA GLY A 178 13.14 -17.12 10.31
C GLY A 178 11.68 -17.53 10.52
N LEU A 179 10.83 -16.58 10.93
CA LEU A 179 9.46 -16.81 11.37
C LEU A 179 8.40 -16.41 10.34
N ASP A 180 8.78 -15.77 9.24
CA ASP A 180 7.85 -15.48 8.14
C ASP A 180 7.56 -16.78 7.37
N THR A 181 6.43 -17.40 7.71
CA THR A 181 5.91 -18.60 7.06
C THR A 181 4.75 -18.30 6.11
N GLY A 182 4.60 -17.03 5.68
CA GLY A 182 3.69 -16.66 4.61
C GLY A 182 2.20 -16.71 4.98
N ALA A 183 1.82 -16.25 6.17
CA ALA A 183 0.43 -16.26 6.64
C ALA A 183 -0.55 -15.65 5.63
N CYS A 184 -0.24 -14.45 5.11
CA CYS A 184 -1.10 -13.79 4.13
C CYS A 184 -1.19 -14.49 2.76
N HIS A 185 -0.34 -15.50 2.51
CA HIS A 185 -0.31 -16.31 1.29
C HIS A 185 -0.98 -17.68 1.47
N GLY A 186 -1.70 -17.90 2.57
CA GLY A 186 -2.42 -19.15 2.83
C GLY A 186 -1.54 -20.28 3.32
N TRP A 187 -0.39 -19.95 3.92
CA TRP A 187 0.49 -20.91 4.58
C TRP A 187 0.29 -20.81 6.09
N ASN A 188 1.31 -20.45 6.87
CA ASN A 188 1.21 -20.48 8.31
C ASN A 188 1.56 -19.12 8.93
N LEU A 189 0.99 -18.82 10.10
CA LEU A 189 1.52 -17.81 11.01
C LEU A 189 2.28 -18.50 12.13
N THR A 190 3.52 -18.07 12.39
CA THR A 190 4.44 -18.78 13.29
C THR A 190 4.90 -17.90 14.46
N ALA A 191 4.99 -18.50 15.65
CA ALA A 191 5.54 -17.93 16.86
C ALA A 191 6.71 -18.75 17.43
N LEU A 192 7.64 -18.06 18.09
CA LEU A 192 8.72 -18.63 18.90
C LEU A 192 8.52 -18.24 20.38
N CYS A 193 8.34 -19.24 21.24
CA CYS A 193 8.21 -19.10 22.69
C CYS A 193 9.57 -19.25 23.39
N LEU A 194 9.96 -18.23 24.16
CA LEU A 194 11.20 -18.17 24.92
C LEU A 194 10.93 -18.17 26.43
N PRO A 195 11.83 -18.74 27.25
CA PRO A 195 13.17 -19.22 26.91
C PRO A 195 13.24 -20.66 26.36
N GLY A 196 12.11 -21.34 26.17
CA GLY A 196 12.06 -22.75 25.74
C GLY A 196 12.46 -23.00 24.28
N PHE A 197 12.53 -21.95 23.45
CA PHE A 197 12.73 -22.03 22.00
C PHE A 197 11.73 -22.97 21.30
N THR A 198 10.48 -22.95 21.79
CA THR A 198 9.39 -23.77 21.24
C THR A 198 8.67 -23.01 20.14
N VAL A 199 8.50 -23.64 18.99
CA VAL A 199 7.83 -23.07 17.84
C VAL A 199 6.38 -23.55 17.79
N HIS A 200 5.46 -22.63 17.51
CA HIS A 200 4.05 -22.89 17.29
C HIS A 200 3.65 -22.26 15.96
N SER A 201 2.77 -22.92 15.20
CA SER A 201 2.26 -22.40 13.94
C SER A 201 0.78 -22.73 13.81
N VAL A 202 0.02 -21.81 13.23
CA VAL A 202 -1.37 -22.04 12.82
C VAL A 202 -1.49 -21.88 11.32
N GLU A 203 -2.34 -22.71 10.69
CA GLU A 203 -2.59 -22.65 9.25
C GLU A 203 -3.53 -21.48 8.94
N ALA A 204 -3.16 -20.69 7.93
CA ALA A 204 -3.98 -19.60 7.44
C ALA A 204 -5.23 -20.13 6.74
N HIS A 205 -6.36 -19.48 6.98
CA HIS A 205 -7.66 -19.95 6.51
C HIS A 205 -7.81 -19.87 4.99
N ALA A 206 -7.02 -19.01 4.34
CA ALA A 206 -6.97 -18.85 2.89
C ALA A 206 -5.72 -18.07 2.43
N ASP A 207 -5.49 -18.02 1.11
CA ASP A 207 -4.64 -17.01 0.49
C ASP A 207 -5.33 -15.63 0.57
N HIS A 208 -5.17 -15.00 1.74
CA HIS A 208 -5.73 -13.70 2.08
C HIS A 208 -5.33 -12.64 1.06
N TRP A 209 -4.07 -12.61 0.63
CA TRP A 209 -3.62 -11.58 -0.31
C TRP A 209 -4.34 -11.70 -1.65
N SER A 210 -4.51 -12.92 -2.17
CA SER A 210 -5.27 -13.13 -3.39
C SER A 210 -6.74 -12.72 -3.27
N ILE A 211 -7.36 -12.95 -2.10
CA ILE A 211 -8.74 -12.54 -1.83
C ILE A 211 -8.84 -11.00 -1.73
N VAL A 212 -8.02 -10.39 -0.89
CA VAL A 212 -8.00 -8.94 -0.62
C VAL A 212 -7.71 -8.16 -1.90
N LYS A 213 -6.76 -8.60 -2.75
CA LYS A 213 -6.50 -7.95 -4.05
C LYS A 213 -7.75 -7.86 -4.93
N ARG A 214 -8.57 -8.92 -4.95
CA ARG A 214 -9.81 -8.96 -5.76
C ARG A 214 -10.88 -8.08 -5.13
N GLN A 215 -11.12 -8.23 -3.83
CA GLN A 215 -12.14 -7.49 -3.10
C GLN A 215 -11.93 -5.97 -3.17
N TRP A 216 -10.68 -5.52 -3.08
CA TRP A 216 -10.35 -4.10 -3.03
C TRP A 216 -10.00 -3.48 -4.38
N GLN A 217 -10.10 -4.23 -5.48
CA GLN A 217 -9.78 -3.71 -6.81
C GLN A 217 -10.66 -2.50 -7.19
N LEU A 218 -11.98 -2.67 -7.15
CA LEU A 218 -12.90 -1.57 -7.48
C LEU A 218 -12.76 -0.39 -6.49
N PRO A 219 -12.76 -0.59 -5.16
CA PRO A 219 -12.51 0.51 -4.21
C PRO A 219 -11.23 1.30 -4.50
N VAL A 220 -10.10 0.63 -4.76
CA VAL A 220 -8.84 1.32 -5.09
C VAL A 220 -8.91 2.00 -6.46
N LEU A 221 -9.60 1.42 -7.43
CA LEU A 221 -9.79 2.08 -8.73
C LEU A 221 -10.59 3.37 -8.59
N LYS A 222 -11.62 3.39 -7.74
CA LYS A 222 -12.44 4.59 -7.48
C LYS A 222 -11.65 5.74 -6.85
N THR A 223 -10.52 5.46 -6.18
CA THR A 223 -9.66 6.52 -5.62
C THR A 223 -8.67 7.11 -6.62
N LYS A 224 -8.53 6.54 -7.82
CA LYS A 224 -7.60 7.07 -8.83
C LYS A 224 -8.08 8.44 -9.33
N PRO A 225 -7.16 9.33 -9.74
CA PRO A 225 -7.52 10.68 -10.16
C PRO A 225 -8.05 10.70 -11.60
N TRP A 226 -9.15 9.99 -11.87
CA TRP A 226 -9.71 9.80 -13.22
C TRP A 226 -10.00 11.10 -13.96
N ARG A 227 -10.38 12.15 -13.23
CA ARG A 227 -10.61 13.47 -13.83
C ARG A 227 -9.33 14.17 -14.27
N ASP A 228 -8.20 13.85 -13.65
CA ASP A 228 -6.92 14.51 -13.87
C ASP A 228 -5.96 13.70 -14.75
N PHE A 229 -6.30 12.43 -15.04
CA PHE A 229 -5.63 11.66 -16.08
C PHE A 229 -5.70 12.34 -17.43
N THR A 230 -4.60 12.28 -18.17
CA THR A 230 -4.64 12.49 -19.61
C THR A 230 -5.53 11.44 -20.27
N TRP A 231 -6.03 11.73 -21.47
CA TRP A 231 -6.82 10.75 -22.23
C TRP A 231 -6.07 9.42 -22.46
N SER A 232 -4.74 9.47 -22.63
CA SER A 232 -3.91 8.25 -22.75
C SER A 232 -3.87 7.49 -21.43
N GLU A 233 -3.57 8.15 -20.32
CA GLU A 233 -3.52 7.51 -19.00
C GLU A 233 -4.87 6.90 -18.58
N LEU A 234 -5.97 7.57 -18.92
CA LEU A 234 -7.33 7.04 -18.71
C LEU A 234 -7.54 5.76 -19.52
N ALA A 235 -7.24 5.77 -20.82
CA ALA A 235 -7.40 4.61 -21.69
C ALA A 235 -6.47 3.45 -21.30
N GLU A 236 -5.21 3.73 -20.99
CA GLU A 236 -4.22 2.75 -20.52
C GLU A 236 -4.64 2.13 -19.18
N THR A 237 -5.18 2.94 -18.26
CA THR A 237 -5.66 2.44 -16.97
C THR A 237 -6.88 1.54 -17.16
N ILE A 238 -7.84 1.90 -18.00
CA ILE A 238 -9.00 1.05 -18.34
C ILE A 238 -8.51 -0.26 -18.97
N ALA A 239 -7.66 -0.18 -20.00
CA ALA A 239 -7.14 -1.34 -20.70
C ALA A 239 -6.37 -2.31 -19.77
N ARG A 240 -5.64 -1.79 -18.79
CA ARG A 240 -4.92 -2.60 -17.80
C ARG A 240 -5.86 -3.44 -16.92
N PHE A 241 -7.10 -3.00 -16.70
CA PHE A 241 -8.04 -3.65 -15.79
C PHE A 241 -9.30 -4.19 -16.48
N SER A 242 -9.42 -4.06 -17.80
CA SER A 242 -10.56 -4.54 -18.59
C SER A 242 -10.74 -6.06 -18.54
N SER A 243 -9.65 -6.81 -18.33
CA SER A 243 -9.65 -8.26 -18.16
C SER A 243 -9.94 -8.73 -16.73
N SER A 244 -10.37 -7.83 -15.82
CA SER A 244 -10.72 -8.23 -14.46
C SER A 244 -11.81 -9.31 -14.46
N SER A 245 -11.64 -10.32 -13.62
CA SER A 245 -12.63 -11.37 -13.41
C SER A 245 -13.87 -10.89 -12.64
N ASP A 246 -13.76 -9.73 -11.98
CA ASP A 246 -14.85 -9.13 -11.23
C ASP A 246 -15.81 -8.34 -12.13
N ALA A 247 -17.08 -8.73 -12.14
CA ALA A 247 -18.10 -8.13 -12.99
C ALA A 247 -18.40 -6.67 -12.61
N SER A 248 -18.35 -6.34 -11.32
CA SER A 248 -18.57 -4.98 -10.82
C SER A 248 -17.45 -4.04 -11.27
N THR A 249 -16.19 -4.48 -11.18
CA THR A 249 -15.03 -3.74 -11.66
C THR A 249 -15.13 -3.47 -13.16
N ARG A 250 -15.44 -4.49 -13.98
CA ARG A 250 -15.60 -4.32 -15.43
C ARG A 250 -16.74 -3.35 -15.76
N GLY A 251 -17.92 -3.56 -15.19
CA GLY A 251 -19.08 -2.71 -15.45
C GLY A 251 -18.88 -1.25 -15.02
N TRP A 252 -18.07 -0.99 -13.99
CA TRP A 252 -17.70 0.37 -13.63
C TRP A 252 -16.69 0.98 -14.61
N LEU A 253 -15.67 0.22 -15.03
CA LEU A 253 -14.70 0.68 -16.04
C LEU A 253 -15.35 0.98 -17.40
N GLU A 254 -16.34 0.18 -17.82
CA GLU A 254 -17.15 0.44 -19.01
C GLU A 254 -17.91 1.78 -18.90
N GLN A 255 -18.42 2.12 -17.71
CA GLN A 255 -19.04 3.43 -17.47
C GLN A 255 -18.02 4.58 -17.50
N VAL A 256 -16.82 4.38 -16.96
CA VAL A 256 -15.73 5.37 -17.03
C VAL A 256 -15.27 5.59 -18.47
N GLU A 257 -15.18 4.52 -19.27
CA GLU A 257 -14.85 4.59 -20.70
C GLU A 257 -15.92 5.38 -21.45
N ALA A 258 -17.20 5.02 -21.26
CA ALA A 258 -18.33 5.73 -21.87
C ALA A 258 -18.36 7.21 -21.48
N TRP A 259 -18.09 7.52 -20.21
CA TRP A 259 -17.95 8.89 -19.73
C TRP A 259 -16.83 9.64 -20.44
N GLY A 260 -15.64 9.04 -20.59
CA GLY A 260 -14.52 9.64 -21.32
C GLY A 260 -14.86 9.94 -22.79
N VAL A 261 -15.51 8.98 -23.47
CA VAL A 261 -15.98 9.13 -24.86
C VAL A 261 -17.02 10.25 -24.99
N GLU A 262 -17.96 10.34 -24.05
CA GLU A 262 -18.99 11.39 -24.01
C GLU A 262 -18.36 12.78 -23.90
N LEU A 263 -17.38 12.96 -23.00
CA LEU A 263 -16.65 14.22 -22.85
C LEU A 263 -15.92 14.63 -24.13
N GLN A 264 -15.23 13.70 -24.78
CA GLN A 264 -14.52 13.98 -26.03
C GLN A 264 -15.48 14.27 -27.19
N SER A 265 -16.65 13.62 -27.20
CA SER A 265 -17.69 13.83 -28.21
C SER A 265 -18.35 15.20 -28.11
N ALA A 266 -18.20 15.91 -26.98
CA ALA A 266 -18.68 17.28 -26.81
C ALA A 266 -17.79 18.35 -27.47
N PHE A 267 -16.57 18.00 -27.92
CA PHE A 267 -15.65 18.98 -28.51
C PHE A 267 -16.24 19.81 -29.66
N PRO A 268 -17.02 19.25 -30.62
CA PRO A 268 -17.67 20.05 -31.66
C PRO A 268 -18.62 21.11 -31.09
N VAL A 269 -19.43 20.74 -30.09
CA VAL A 269 -20.39 21.65 -29.44
C VAL A 269 -19.67 22.72 -28.63
N LEU A 270 -18.58 22.36 -27.94
CA LEU A 270 -17.75 23.31 -27.19
C LEU A 270 -17.12 24.35 -28.11
N VAL A 271 -16.55 23.91 -29.24
CA VAL A 271 -15.98 24.82 -30.26
C VAL A 271 -17.06 25.75 -30.80
N ALA A 272 -18.20 25.21 -31.24
CA ALA A 272 -19.30 26.01 -31.77
C ALA A 272 -19.84 27.03 -30.76
N THR A 273 -19.99 26.62 -29.49
CA THR A 273 -20.45 27.50 -28.41
C THR A 273 -19.44 28.59 -28.11
N ALA A 274 -18.15 28.27 -28.11
CA ALA A 274 -17.08 29.24 -27.92
C ALA A 274 -17.06 30.30 -29.04
N HIS A 275 -17.21 29.88 -30.31
CA HIS A 275 -17.33 30.81 -31.45
C HIS A 275 -18.54 31.72 -31.30
N ARG A 276 -19.73 31.16 -31.02
CA ARG A 276 -20.95 31.95 -30.82
C ARG A 276 -20.79 32.99 -29.71
N ILE A 277 -20.26 32.60 -28.54
CA ILE A 277 -20.02 33.53 -27.43
C ILE A 277 -18.98 34.59 -27.81
N ALA A 278 -17.95 34.22 -28.56
CA ALA A 278 -16.91 35.14 -29.01
C ALA A 278 -17.42 36.21 -29.97
N ASP A 279 -18.39 35.85 -30.83
CA ASP A 279 -19.02 36.75 -31.79
C ASP A 279 -20.04 37.70 -31.14
N GLU A 280 -20.75 37.24 -30.11
CA GLU A 280 -21.80 38.00 -29.42
C GLU A 280 -21.25 39.02 -28.40
N ARG A 281 -19.98 38.92 -28.00
CA ARG A 281 -19.41 39.69 -26.88
C ARG A 281 -18.32 40.67 -27.29
N THR A 282 -18.28 41.79 -26.58
CA THR A 282 -17.20 42.78 -26.70
C THR A 282 -15.88 42.24 -26.16
N THR A 283 -14.76 42.85 -26.58
CA THR A 283 -13.42 42.46 -26.10
C THR A 283 -13.30 42.54 -24.58
N ASP A 284 -13.90 43.53 -23.92
CA ASP A 284 -13.85 43.65 -22.46
C ASP A 284 -14.68 42.59 -21.74
N GLU A 285 -15.81 42.18 -22.32
CA GLU A 285 -16.60 41.06 -21.80
C GLU A 285 -15.85 39.73 -21.95
N LEU A 286 -15.18 39.51 -23.08
CA LEU A 286 -14.34 38.32 -23.28
C LEU A 286 -13.20 38.24 -22.27
N ARG A 287 -12.53 39.36 -21.95
CA ARG A 287 -11.46 39.39 -20.94
C ARG A 287 -11.93 38.97 -19.56
N ARG A 288 -13.18 39.28 -19.20
CA ARG A 288 -13.77 38.93 -17.90
C ARG A 288 -14.37 37.52 -17.87
N HIS A 289 -14.47 36.84 -19.02
CA HIS A 289 -15.08 35.53 -19.11
C HIS A 289 -14.15 34.43 -18.58
N PRO A 290 -14.64 33.43 -17.82
CA PRO A 290 -13.79 32.34 -17.30
C PRO A 290 -13.06 31.56 -18.39
N ALA A 291 -13.68 31.41 -19.57
CA ALA A 291 -13.08 30.79 -20.76
C ALA A 291 -12.34 31.77 -21.70
N ALA A 292 -11.93 32.96 -21.24
CA ALA A 292 -11.38 34.04 -22.08
C ALA A 292 -10.37 33.54 -23.14
N ARG A 293 -9.40 32.72 -22.71
CA ARG A 293 -8.35 32.18 -23.57
C ARG A 293 -8.91 31.43 -24.79
N PHE A 294 -9.93 30.61 -24.61
CA PHE A 294 -10.57 29.85 -25.69
C PHE A 294 -11.44 30.77 -26.56
N LEU A 295 -12.14 31.73 -25.96
CA LEU A 295 -12.99 32.68 -26.70
C LEU A 295 -12.16 33.62 -27.61
N PHE A 296 -10.99 34.08 -27.14
CA PHE A 296 -10.07 34.84 -28.00
C PHE A 296 -9.54 33.99 -29.16
N GLN A 297 -9.19 32.72 -28.92
CA GLN A 297 -8.80 31.81 -29.99
C GLN A 297 -9.95 31.58 -30.98
N ALA A 298 -11.19 31.46 -30.50
CA ALA A 298 -12.37 31.32 -31.35
C ALA A 298 -12.55 32.56 -32.24
N ARG A 299 -12.52 33.76 -31.66
CA ARG A 299 -12.63 35.03 -32.39
C ARG A 299 -11.58 35.21 -33.47
N ASP A 300 -10.36 34.73 -33.21
CA ASP A 300 -9.25 34.80 -34.16
C ASP A 300 -9.28 33.65 -35.20
N GLY A 301 -10.31 32.79 -35.19
CA GLY A 301 -10.43 31.64 -36.09
C GLY A 301 -9.44 30.50 -35.80
N ARG A 302 -8.80 30.50 -34.62
CA ARG A 302 -7.75 29.53 -34.22
C ARG A 302 -8.25 28.41 -33.31
N LEU A 303 -9.51 28.47 -32.86
CA LEU A 303 -10.11 27.39 -32.07
C LEU A 303 -10.85 26.42 -32.99
N ASP A 304 -10.25 25.25 -33.20
CA ASP A 304 -10.87 24.08 -33.82
C ASP A 304 -10.83 22.88 -32.85
N GLN A 305 -11.40 21.74 -33.28
CA GLN A 305 -11.44 20.53 -32.45
C GLN A 305 -10.05 19.99 -32.12
N ALA A 306 -9.09 20.13 -33.04
CA ALA A 306 -7.71 19.66 -32.83
C ALA A 306 -6.97 20.53 -31.80
N ALA A 307 -7.17 21.85 -31.87
CA ALA A 307 -6.69 22.80 -30.90
C ALA A 307 -7.32 22.53 -29.52
N LEU A 308 -8.61 22.22 -29.47
CA LEU A 308 -9.28 21.87 -28.23
C LEU A 308 -8.74 20.56 -27.65
N ALA A 309 -8.59 19.51 -28.45
CA ALA A 309 -8.04 18.22 -28.00
C ALA A 309 -6.63 18.34 -27.40
N ARG A 310 -5.78 19.22 -27.95
CA ARG A 310 -4.44 19.51 -27.38
C ARG A 310 -4.51 20.24 -26.04
N GLN A 311 -5.50 21.10 -25.84
CA GLN A 311 -5.59 22.01 -24.69
C GLN A 311 -6.40 21.40 -23.54
N CYS A 312 -7.50 20.74 -23.87
CA CYS A 312 -8.35 19.94 -22.98
C CYS A 312 -7.83 18.50 -22.95
N SER A 313 -6.60 18.35 -22.47
CA SER A 313 -5.86 17.07 -22.45
C SER A 313 -6.37 16.07 -21.41
N THR A 314 -7.28 16.50 -20.52
CA THR A 314 -7.84 15.71 -19.42
C THR A 314 -9.36 15.89 -19.35
N PRO A 315 -10.10 14.96 -18.73
CA PRO A 315 -11.53 15.14 -18.44
C PRO A 315 -11.83 16.42 -17.67
N ARG A 316 -11.04 16.73 -16.62
CA ARG A 316 -11.17 17.95 -15.80
C ARG A 316 -11.20 19.20 -16.66
N LYS A 317 -10.19 19.38 -17.51
CA LYS A 317 -10.08 20.57 -18.37
C LYS A 317 -11.23 20.69 -19.38
N THR A 318 -11.82 19.56 -19.77
CA THR A 318 -12.98 19.53 -20.67
C THR A 318 -14.24 19.96 -19.94
N ILE A 319 -14.48 19.40 -18.76
CA ILE A 319 -15.60 19.74 -17.89
C ILE A 319 -15.52 21.22 -17.49
N ASP A 320 -14.36 21.69 -17.02
CA ASP A 320 -14.16 23.09 -16.62
C ASP A 320 -14.46 24.07 -17.76
N LEU A 321 -14.05 23.74 -18.99
CA LEU A 321 -14.39 24.55 -20.16
C LEU A 321 -15.89 24.52 -20.46
N ALA A 322 -16.51 23.34 -20.43
CA ALA A 322 -17.94 23.21 -20.66
C ALA A 322 -18.75 24.04 -19.66
N THR A 323 -18.44 23.92 -18.37
CA THR A 323 -19.03 24.73 -17.30
C THR A 323 -18.82 26.22 -17.55
N ALA A 324 -17.61 26.63 -17.92
CA ALA A 324 -17.31 28.01 -18.25
C ALA A 324 -18.11 28.54 -19.45
N LEU A 325 -18.49 27.68 -20.40
CA LEU A 325 -19.33 28.01 -21.55
C LEU A 325 -20.84 27.87 -21.28
N GLY A 326 -21.23 27.51 -20.04
CA GLY A 326 -22.62 27.31 -19.66
C GLY A 326 -23.24 26.00 -20.15
N LEU A 327 -22.41 24.99 -20.41
CA LEU A 327 -22.83 23.64 -20.78
C LEU A 327 -22.71 22.71 -19.57
N ASP A 328 -23.71 21.85 -19.40
CA ASP A 328 -23.69 20.79 -18.40
C ASP A 328 -23.05 19.54 -18.99
N MET A 329 -22.20 18.87 -18.20
CA MET A 329 -21.49 17.67 -18.61
C MET A 329 -21.68 16.60 -17.56
N ARG A 330 -21.79 15.35 -18.03
CA ARG A 330 -21.92 14.21 -17.13
C ARG A 330 -20.71 14.08 -16.20
N GLU A 331 -21.01 13.86 -14.93
CA GLU A 331 -20.01 13.57 -13.91
C GLU A 331 -19.44 12.15 -14.03
N LEU A 332 -18.25 11.94 -13.47
CA LEU A 332 -17.65 10.60 -13.35
C LEU A 332 -18.63 9.68 -12.60
N PRO A 333 -18.85 8.43 -13.06
CA PRO A 333 -19.72 7.48 -12.37
C PRO A 333 -19.24 7.19 -10.95
N ASP A 334 -20.21 7.08 -10.03
CA ASP A 334 -19.98 6.87 -8.59
C ASP A 334 -19.33 5.52 -8.24
#